data_AF-F9USB8-F1
#
_entry.id   AF-F9USB8-F1
#
_cell.length_a   1.000
_cell.length_b   1.000
_cell.length_c   1.000
_cell.angle_alpha   90.00
_cell.angle_beta   90.00
_cell.angle_gamma   90.00
#
_symmetry.space_group_name_H-M   'P 1'
#
loop_
_entity.id
_entity.type
_entity.pdbx_description
1 polymer ?
#
loop_
_entity_poly.entity_id
_entity_poly.type
_entity_poly.pdbx_seq_one_letter_code
_entity_poly.pdbx_strand_id
1 'polypeptide(L)' 'MAAAVEMNSMLDEKMTDVFDWSDSKLPVRDAIWNHFMDADSHDTDKTADEVAPYMSMDEAKLKSEVEKLLKA' A
#
# COMPACT_ATOMS: atom_id res chain seq x y z
N MET A 1 -10.96 17.17 16.04
CA MET A 1 -9.78 17.49 15.20
C MET A 1 -9.38 16.17 14.58
N ALA A 2 -9.47 16.04 13.26
CA ALA A 2 -8.98 14.83 12.59
C ALA A 2 -7.50 14.73 12.94
N ALA A 3 -7.12 13.69 13.69
CA ALA A 3 -5.73 13.33 13.78
C ALA A 3 -5.34 13.05 12.33
N ALA A 4 -4.58 13.97 11.73
CA ALA A 4 -3.77 13.62 10.59
C ALA A 4 -2.84 12.55 11.14
N VAL A 5 -3.27 11.29 11.04
CA VAL A 5 -2.33 10.19 10.94
C VAL A 5 -1.38 10.71 9.88
N GLU A 6 -0.12 10.96 10.23
CA GLU A 6 0.93 11.23 9.27
C GLU A 6 1.09 9.92 8.48
N MET A 7 0.08 9.62 7.66
CA MET A 7 0.11 8.58 6.68
C MET A 7 1.26 8.95 5.79
N ASN A 8 2.14 7.99 5.66
CA ASN A 8 3.29 8.07 4.82
C ASN A 8 2.87 8.64 3.45
N SER A 9 3.41 9.82 3.07
CA SER A 9 3.04 10.52 1.84
C SER A 9 3.20 9.66 0.60
N MET A 10 4.12 8.69 0.64
CA MET A 10 4.35 7.72 -0.42
C MET A 10 3.13 6.83 -0.72
N LEU A 11 2.22 6.62 0.24
CA LEU A 11 1.00 5.84 0.06
C LEU A 11 0.02 6.48 -0.92
N ASP A 12 0.03 7.81 -1.00
CA ASP A 12 -0.80 8.60 -1.91
C ASP A 12 -0.12 8.85 -3.27
N GLU A 13 1.20 8.62 -3.37
CA GLU A 13 1.92 8.68 -4.64
C GLU A 13 1.57 7.49 -5.54
N LYS A 14 1.67 7.70 -6.86
CA LYS A 14 1.39 6.63 -7.83
C LYS A 14 2.51 5.61 -7.81
N MET A 15 2.17 4.34 -8.01
CA MET A 15 3.20 3.30 -8.07
C MET A 15 4.23 3.57 -9.18
N THR A 16 3.80 4.06 -10.35
CA THR A 16 4.72 4.43 -11.45
C THR A 16 5.74 5.49 -11.10
N ASP A 17 5.40 6.37 -10.15
CA ASP A 17 6.24 7.51 -9.79
C ASP A 17 7.25 7.09 -8.70
N VAL A 18 6.92 6.04 -7.94
CA VAL A 18 7.66 5.57 -6.76
C VAL A 18 8.48 4.30 -7.03
N PHE A 19 7.98 3.43 -7.92
CA PHE A 19 8.51 2.11 -8.25
C PHE A 19 8.72 2.00 -9.77
N ASP A 20 9.97 1.99 -10.20
CA ASP A 20 10.34 1.95 -11.64
C ASP A 20 9.89 0.67 -12.37
N TRP A 21 9.54 -0.39 -11.64
CA TRP A 21 9.08 -1.67 -12.20
C TRP A 21 7.56 -1.76 -12.34
N SER A 22 6.81 -0.82 -11.77
CA SER A 22 5.35 -0.83 -11.79
C SER A 22 4.83 0.19 -12.78
N ASP A 23 4.02 -0.25 -13.75
CA ASP A 23 3.30 0.65 -14.67
C ASP A 23 1.92 1.09 -14.11
N SER A 24 1.62 0.76 -12.84
CA SER A 24 0.35 1.09 -12.22
C SER A 24 0.22 2.58 -11.90
N LYS A 25 -0.80 3.22 -12.47
CA LYS A 25 -1.17 4.60 -12.14
C LYS A 25 -1.94 4.72 -10.82
N LEU A 26 -2.22 3.59 -10.17
CA LEU A 26 -2.90 3.57 -8.88
C LEU A 26 -1.94 4.07 -7.79
N PRO A 27 -2.47 4.75 -6.76
CA PRO A 27 -1.71 5.04 -5.56
C PRO A 27 -1.14 3.76 -4.93
N VAL A 28 0.00 3.86 -4.25
CA VAL A 28 0.63 2.71 -3.57
C VAL A 28 -0.35 2.04 -2.59
N ARG A 29 -1.11 2.83 -1.83
CA ARG A 29 -2.12 2.29 -0.88
C ARG A 29 -3.17 1.41 -1.56
N ASP A 30 -3.66 1.83 -2.73
CA ASP A 30 -4.73 1.15 -3.46
C ASP A 30 -4.18 -0.13 -4.10
N ALA A 31 -2.93 -0.10 -4.56
CA ALA A 31 -2.27 -1.28 -5.10
C ALA A 31 -2.03 -2.35 -4.03
N ILE A 32 -1.58 -1.96 -2.83
CA ILE A 32 -1.46 -2.86 -1.68
C ILE A 32 -2.84 -3.43 -1.31
N TRP A 33 -3.85 -2.56 -1.19
CA TRP A 33 -5.21 -2.96 -0.87
C TRP A 33 -5.77 -3.97 -1.87
N ASN A 34 -5.60 -3.73 -3.17
CA ASN A 34 -6.08 -4.64 -4.21
C ASN A 34 -5.39 -6.02 -4.15
N HIS A 35 -4.10 -6.06 -3.83
CA HIS A 35 -3.39 -7.33 -3.67
C HIS A 35 -3.96 -8.17 -2.52
N PHE A 36 -4.19 -7.56 -1.36
CA PHE A 36 -4.81 -8.25 -0.22
C PHE A 36 -6.27 -8.61 -0.50
N MET A 37 -7.03 -7.73 -1.16
CA MET A 37 -8.40 -8.04 -1.59
C MET A 37 -8.43 -9.32 -2.44
N ASP A 38 -7.54 -9.46 -3.42
CA ASP A 38 -7.52 -10.66 -4.26
C ASP A 38 -7.06 -11.90 -3.48
N ALA A 39 -6.17 -11.74 -2.49
CA ALA A 39 -5.73 -12.83 -1.61
C ALA A 39 -6.82 -13.28 -0.61
N ASP A 40 -7.59 -12.33 -0.06
CA ASP A 40 -8.60 -12.54 0.98
C ASP A 40 -10.01 -12.76 0.43
N SER A 41 -10.16 -13.05 -0.87
CA SER A 41 -11.48 -13.24 -1.52
C SER A 41 -12.41 -12.03 -1.39
N HIS A 42 -11.86 -10.82 -1.48
CA HIS A 42 -12.52 -9.52 -1.37
C HIS A 42 -13.11 -9.23 0.01
N ASP A 43 -12.55 -9.83 1.07
CA ASP A 43 -12.88 -9.52 2.46
C ASP A 43 -12.26 -8.18 2.87
N THR A 44 -13.09 -7.14 2.95
CA THR A 44 -12.66 -5.78 3.30
C THR A 44 -12.22 -5.64 4.75
N ASP A 45 -12.77 -6.47 5.65
CA ASP A 45 -12.43 -6.39 7.07
C ASP A 45 -11.02 -6.94 7.30
N LYS A 46 -10.70 -8.08 6.69
CA LYS A 46 -9.34 -8.64 6.72
C LYS A 46 -8.35 -7.75 5.99
N THR A 47 -8.70 -7.27 4.80
CA THR A 47 -7.83 -6.37 4.04
C THR A 47 -7.49 -5.14 4.87
N ALA A 48 -8.46 -4.56 5.58
CA ALA A 48 -8.22 -3.40 6.44
C ALA A 48 -7.20 -3.71 7.56
N ASP A 49 -7.32 -4.87 8.21
CA ASP A 49 -6.39 -5.32 9.24
C ASP A 49 -4.98 -5.58 8.68
N GLU A 50 -4.89 -6.16 7.48
CA GLU A 50 -3.64 -6.42 6.75
C GLU A 50 -2.96 -5.10 6.34
N VAL A 51 -3.71 -4.12 5.81
CA VAL A 51 -3.13 -2.84 5.34
C VAL A 51 -2.80 -1.85 6.46
N ALA A 52 -3.45 -1.95 7.62
CA ALA A 52 -3.26 -1.05 8.76
C ALA A 52 -1.79 -0.85 9.18
N PRO A 53 -0.94 -1.90 9.32
CA PRO A 53 0.47 -1.70 9.65
C PRO A 53 1.24 -0.90 8.60
N TYR A 54 0.92 -1.04 7.31
CA TYR A 54 1.60 -0.34 6.22
C TYR A 54 1.36 1.18 6.26
N MET A 55 0.21 1.62 6.80
CA MET A 55 -0.13 3.05 6.95
C MET A 55 0.78 3.77 7.95
N SER A 56 1.36 3.05 8.90
CA SER A 56 2.18 3.57 9.99
C SER A 56 3.67 3.24 9.83
N MET A 57 4.06 2.57 8.75
CA MET A 57 5.44 2.16 8.49
C MET A 57 6.28 3.28 7.86
N ASP A 58 7.58 3.24 8.14
CA ASP A 58 8.60 4.08 7.50
C ASP A 58 8.61 3.86 5.97
N GLU A 59 8.82 4.93 5.18
CA GLU A 59 8.91 4.88 3.71
C GLU A 59 9.84 3.79 3.19
N ALA A 60 11.04 3.68 3.77
CA ALA A 60 12.04 2.70 3.32
C ALA A 60 11.57 1.26 3.54
N LYS A 61 10.90 0.98 4.67
CA LYS A 61 10.33 -0.35 4.96
C LYS A 61 9.13 -0.62 4.09
N LEU A 62 8.24 0.35 3.97
CA LEU A 62 7.06 0.28 3.11
C LEU A 62 7.47 -0.06 1.67
N LYS A 63 8.45 0.66 1.08
CA LYS A 63 8.96 0.32 -0.26
C LYS A 63 9.38 -1.14 -0.35
N SER A 64 10.21 -1.61 0.58
CA SER A 64 10.72 -2.98 0.53
C SER A 64 9.61 -4.03 0.65
N GLU A 65 8.63 -3.83 1.54
CA GLU A 65 7.51 -4.76 1.69
C GLU A 65 6.58 -4.72 0.47
N VAL A 66 6.28 -3.54 -0.05
CA VAL A 66 5.46 -3.37 -1.27
C VAL A 66 6.12 -4.03 -2.47
N GLU A 67 7.43 -3.89 -2.63
CA GLU A 67 8.16 -4.63 -3.66
C GLU A 67 8.01 -6.13 -3.45
N LYS A 68 8.19 -6.66 -2.24
CA LYS A 68 8.02 -8.11 -2.00
C LYS A 68 6.61 -8.61 -2.29
N LEU A 69 5.59 -7.81 -2.00
CA LEU A 69 4.17 -8.17 -2.20
C LEU A 69 3.77 -8.13 -3.67
N LEU A 70 4.11 -7.05 -4.37
CA LEU A 70 3.59 -6.74 -5.70
C LEU A 70 4.55 -7.08 -6.84
N LYS A 71 5.86 -7.14 -6.58
CA LYS A 71 6.87 -7.57 -7.55
C LYS A 71 7.00 -9.10 -7.49
N ALA A 72 5.92 -9.77 -7.88
CA ALA A 72 5.89 -11.22 -8.11
C ALA A 72 6.55 -11.59 -9.44
#